data_AF-A0A433I4Q2-F1
#
_entry.id   AF-A0A433I4Q2-F1
#
_cell.length_a   1.000
_cell.length_b   1.000
_cell.length_c   1.000
_cell.angle_alpha   90.00
_cell.angle_beta   90.00
_cell.angle_gamma   90.00
#
_symmetry.space_group_name_H-M   'P 1'
#
loop_
_entity.id
_entity.type
_entity.pdbx_description
1 polymer ?
#
loop_
_entity_poly.entity_id
_entity_poly.type
_entity_poly.pdbx_seq_one_letter_code
_entity_poly.pdbx_strand_id
1 'polypeptide(L)'
;MATSTTTSTPDAKSTDFNKLAQNLSKIVEQSQRVLQEYLKRQEHGDPLPFVDPVLIGKSFQDLFQHLLKDPDQLIQAQTEFWKRSLDLWQAASKRMLGQESPPVIQASPGDKRFKDAPWTENVVFDFIKQSYLLAADSLQGLVNQVEGLDDKTARKVQFYTRQFVDAMAPTNFVLTNPTVLQATLDSGGDNLVKGLQNMLADLERGRGQLQIKMTDLKAFTPGENIAVTPGKVVFQNDLLQLIQYAPSTPTVHQRPFLFVSPWINKFYIMDMRPKNSMVKWMVDQGFTVFMTSWVNPDERLANKQFEDYMLSIVAALDAIEQATGEREVNTAGYCLGGTLLLSTLAYLAAQGDQRVQSAICFACMTDFSAPGELEVFIDEELITLLEKQMGERGYLDGSQMAGVFSMLRANDLIWYFVVNNYLLGNDPYPFDLLYWNSDSTRMPRDMHSFYVRNMYQKNLLREPGGITLAGVPIDLGQIKTPVCFLSAYEDHIAPWTSTYAGTQLVGGPVKFVLSGSGHIAGVINPASSDKYGFWLNPNTPPNPDDWFKDAVKQEGSWWPDWLEWLKPHAGPPIPARTPGDGKLKPIEAAPGSYVKMRYDQ
;
A
#
# COMPACT_ATOMS: atom_id res chain seq x y z
N MET A 1 17.05 -66.88 16.39
CA MET A 1 16.41 -66.35 15.17
C MET A 1 16.22 -64.86 15.36
N ALA A 2 17.12 -64.06 14.79
CA ALA A 2 17.08 -62.61 14.87
C ALA A 2 16.25 -62.08 13.68
N THR A 3 15.18 -61.36 13.96
CA THR A 3 14.37 -60.66 12.97
C THR A 3 15.02 -59.32 12.65
N SER A 4 15.55 -59.19 11.44
CA SER A 4 16.07 -57.93 10.90
C SER A 4 14.91 -57.05 10.45
N THR A 5 14.72 -55.91 11.12
CA THR A 5 13.91 -54.80 10.63
C THR A 5 14.70 -54.01 9.59
N THR A 6 14.34 -54.15 8.33
CA THR A 6 14.80 -53.29 7.23
C THR A 6 14.14 -51.92 7.34
N THR A 7 14.90 -50.91 7.72
CA THR A 7 14.54 -49.50 7.55
C THR A 7 14.72 -49.11 6.09
N SER A 8 13.63 -48.82 5.39
CA SER A 8 13.66 -48.23 4.05
C SER A 8 14.07 -46.75 4.14
N THR A 9 15.23 -46.42 3.62
CA THR A 9 15.66 -45.05 3.30
C THR A 9 14.68 -44.41 2.29
N PRO A 10 14.40 -43.10 2.35
CA PRO A 10 13.60 -42.43 1.32
C PRO A 10 14.37 -42.41 0.00
N ASP A 11 13.75 -42.87 -1.08
CA ASP A 11 14.32 -42.77 -2.44
C ASP A 11 14.61 -41.31 -2.79
N ALA A 12 15.86 -41.02 -3.13
CA ALA A 12 16.23 -39.78 -3.79
C ALA A 12 15.54 -39.75 -5.16
N LYS A 13 14.66 -38.76 -5.39
CA LYS A 13 14.04 -38.53 -6.70
C LYS A 13 15.15 -38.40 -7.75
N SER A 14 15.34 -39.40 -8.60
CA SER A 14 16.29 -39.28 -9.71
C SER A 14 15.75 -38.25 -10.71
N THR A 15 16.50 -37.20 -10.99
CA THR A 15 16.16 -36.20 -12.01
C THR A 15 15.89 -36.87 -13.35
N ASP A 16 14.69 -36.67 -13.90
CA ASP A 16 14.34 -37.14 -15.24
C ASP A 16 14.89 -36.16 -16.29
N PHE A 17 16.12 -36.43 -16.73
CA PHE A 17 16.81 -35.60 -17.73
C PHE A 17 16.10 -35.59 -19.11
N ASN A 18 15.34 -36.63 -19.45
CA ASN A 18 14.57 -36.65 -20.69
C ASN A 18 13.39 -35.68 -20.62
N LYS A 19 12.68 -35.68 -19.49
CA LYS A 19 11.61 -34.72 -19.22
C LYS A 19 12.15 -33.28 -19.18
N LEU A 20 13.31 -33.07 -18.55
CA LEU A 20 13.98 -31.77 -18.54
C LEU A 20 14.29 -31.28 -19.97
N ALA A 21 14.88 -32.12 -20.82
CA ALA A 21 15.17 -31.76 -22.22
C ALA A 21 13.90 -31.42 -23.02
N GLN A 22 12.81 -32.18 -22.85
CA GLN A 22 11.52 -31.88 -23.49
C GLN A 22 10.94 -30.54 -23.01
N ASN A 23 11.00 -30.28 -21.71
CA ASN A 23 10.49 -29.04 -21.14
C ASN A 23 11.35 -27.82 -21.48
N LEU A 24 12.67 -27.97 -21.67
CA LEU A 24 13.51 -26.90 -22.22
C LEU A 24 13.03 -26.43 -23.59
N SER A 25 12.62 -27.35 -24.47
CA SER A 25 12.03 -26.97 -25.77
C SER A 25 10.72 -26.17 -25.60
N LYS A 26 9.84 -26.59 -24.67
CA LYS A 26 8.61 -25.85 -24.35
C LYS A 26 8.88 -24.47 -23.77
N ILE A 27 9.89 -24.36 -22.90
CA ILE A 27 10.35 -23.10 -22.30
C ILE A 27 10.79 -22.13 -23.41
N VAL A 28 11.59 -22.60 -24.37
CA VAL A 28 12.03 -21.78 -25.51
C VAL A 28 10.83 -21.31 -26.34
N GLU A 29 9.91 -22.20 -26.69
CA GLU A 29 8.71 -21.86 -27.47
C GLU A 29 7.84 -20.84 -26.74
N GLN A 30 7.56 -21.04 -25.45
CA GLN A 30 6.75 -20.12 -24.66
C GLN A 30 7.45 -18.77 -24.44
N SER A 31 8.76 -18.77 -24.26
CA SER A 31 9.55 -17.53 -24.14
C SER A 31 9.50 -16.70 -25.43
N GLN A 32 9.52 -17.36 -26.60
CA GLN A 32 9.33 -16.67 -27.88
C GLN A 32 7.94 -16.03 -27.98
N ARG A 33 6.88 -16.70 -27.52
CA ARG A 33 5.53 -16.13 -27.50
C ARG A 33 5.42 -14.92 -26.58
N VAL A 34 6.00 -15.00 -25.37
CA VAL A 34 6.08 -13.85 -24.43
C VAL A 34 6.76 -12.65 -25.11
N LEU A 35 7.92 -12.87 -25.73
CA LEU A 35 8.67 -11.81 -26.41
C LEU A 35 7.91 -11.21 -27.59
N GLN A 36 7.23 -12.04 -28.39
CA GLN A 36 6.41 -11.58 -29.52
C GLN A 36 5.24 -10.70 -29.06
N GLU A 37 4.53 -11.11 -28.00
CA GLU A 37 3.41 -10.34 -27.46
C GLU A 37 3.89 -8.99 -26.89
N TYR A 38 5.06 -8.97 -26.24
CA TYR A 38 5.69 -7.76 -25.76
C TYR A 38 6.09 -6.80 -26.90
N LEU A 39 6.80 -7.29 -27.93
CA LEU A 39 7.28 -6.48 -29.05
C LEU A 39 6.15 -5.90 -29.89
N LYS A 40 5.12 -6.71 -30.21
CA LYS A 40 3.97 -6.28 -31.01
C LYS A 40 3.25 -5.07 -30.41
N ARG A 41 3.35 -4.86 -29.10
CA ARG A 41 2.67 -3.76 -28.41
C ARG A 41 3.54 -2.53 -28.19
N GLN A 42 4.87 -2.65 -28.12
CA GLN A 42 5.75 -1.48 -28.22
C GLN A 42 5.49 -0.69 -29.52
N GLU A 43 5.13 -1.38 -30.60
CA GLU A 43 4.74 -0.75 -31.87
C GLU A 43 3.41 0.04 -31.81
N HIS A 44 2.52 -0.26 -30.84
CA HIS A 44 1.22 0.40 -30.70
C HIS A 44 1.25 1.68 -29.83
N GLY A 45 2.42 2.05 -29.29
CA GLY A 45 2.61 3.32 -28.58
C GLY A 45 1.89 3.41 -27.22
N ASP A 46 1.46 2.29 -26.65
CA ASP A 46 0.91 2.29 -25.30
C ASP A 46 2.00 2.70 -24.29
N PRO A 47 1.72 3.70 -23.44
CA PRO A 47 2.75 4.28 -22.59
C PRO A 47 3.31 3.25 -21.60
N LEU A 48 4.65 3.22 -21.50
CA LEU A 48 5.38 2.49 -20.47
C LEU A 48 4.86 2.91 -19.07
N PRO A 49 4.83 1.97 -18.10
CA PRO A 49 4.35 2.26 -16.75
C PRO A 49 5.25 3.28 -16.07
N PHE A 50 4.69 4.43 -15.66
CA PHE A 50 5.13 5.39 -14.61
C PHE A 50 6.61 5.81 -14.48
N VAL A 51 7.48 5.34 -15.37
CA VAL A 51 8.93 5.39 -15.31
C VAL A 51 9.37 5.98 -16.64
N ASP A 52 9.55 7.30 -16.66
CA ASP A 52 10.16 7.96 -17.82
C ASP A 52 11.67 7.67 -17.82
N PRO A 53 12.18 6.87 -18.78
CA PRO A 53 13.60 6.52 -18.82
C PRO A 53 14.51 7.75 -19.00
N VAL A 54 13.99 8.82 -19.63
CA VAL A 54 14.72 10.07 -19.83
C VAL A 54 14.85 10.83 -18.52
N LEU A 55 13.76 10.93 -17.76
CA LEU A 55 13.76 11.62 -16.45
C LEU A 55 14.69 10.92 -15.45
N ILE A 56 14.66 9.59 -15.42
CA ILE A 56 15.56 8.79 -14.59
C ILE A 56 17.01 8.95 -15.08
N GLY A 57 17.23 8.85 -16.39
CA GLY A 57 18.54 9.06 -17.00
C GLY A 57 19.16 10.40 -16.61
N LYS A 58 18.36 11.48 -16.55
CA LYS A 58 18.81 12.80 -16.10
C LYS A 58 19.24 12.81 -14.64
N SER A 59 18.44 12.26 -13.72
CA SER A 59 18.83 12.18 -12.30
C SER A 59 20.12 11.37 -12.07
N PHE A 60 20.33 10.29 -12.84
CA PHE A 60 21.59 9.53 -12.78
C PHE A 60 22.76 10.26 -13.46
N GLN A 61 22.52 11.05 -14.51
CA GLN A 61 23.55 11.93 -15.08
C GLN A 61 23.99 13.00 -14.08
N ASP A 62 23.06 13.61 -13.36
CA ASP A 62 23.37 14.61 -12.33
C ASP A 62 24.17 13.99 -11.18
N LEU A 63 23.79 12.78 -10.72
CA LEU A 63 24.60 11.99 -9.78
C LEU A 63 26.03 11.79 -10.31
N PHE A 64 26.15 11.31 -11.56
CA PHE A 64 27.46 11.03 -12.17
C PHE A 64 28.34 12.28 -12.28
N GLN A 65 27.75 13.43 -12.64
CA GLN A 65 28.47 14.70 -12.67
C GLN A 65 28.98 15.13 -11.29
N HIS A 66 28.24 14.88 -10.21
CA HIS A 66 28.69 15.18 -8.85
C HIS A 66 29.78 14.20 -8.39
N LEU A 67 29.63 12.90 -8.68
CA LEU A 67 30.66 11.90 -8.41
C LEU A 67 31.98 12.18 -9.14
N LEU A 68 31.94 12.73 -10.36
CA LEU A 68 33.15 13.15 -11.08
C LEU A 68 33.83 14.39 -10.47
N LYS A 69 33.10 15.22 -9.71
CA LYS A 69 33.65 16.40 -9.03
C LYS A 69 34.34 16.03 -7.71
N ASP A 70 33.95 14.92 -7.09
CA ASP A 70 34.60 14.35 -5.91
C ASP A 70 35.12 12.92 -6.21
N PRO A 71 36.22 12.80 -6.98
CA PRO A 71 36.77 11.50 -7.35
C PRO A 71 37.32 10.73 -6.14
N ASP A 72 37.64 11.41 -5.03
CA ASP A 72 38.18 10.78 -3.84
C ASP A 72 37.13 9.88 -3.18
N GLN A 73 35.87 10.31 -3.10
CA GLN A 73 34.77 9.46 -2.62
C GLN A 73 34.59 8.21 -3.48
N LEU A 74 34.63 8.35 -4.81
CA LEU A 74 34.51 7.22 -5.73
C LEU A 74 35.67 6.23 -5.56
N ILE A 75 36.91 6.73 -5.44
CA ILE A 75 38.11 5.92 -5.21
C ILE A 75 38.04 5.22 -3.85
N GLN A 76 37.59 5.90 -2.80
CA GLN A 76 37.41 5.32 -1.46
C GLN A 76 36.38 4.20 -1.48
N ALA A 77 35.20 4.44 -2.04
CA ALA A 77 34.14 3.44 -2.19
C ALA A 77 34.62 2.23 -3.00
N GLN A 78 35.34 2.46 -4.10
CA GLN A 78 35.93 1.39 -4.92
C GLN A 78 36.99 0.59 -4.14
N THR A 79 37.85 1.27 -3.39
CA THR A 79 38.91 0.64 -2.59
C THR A 79 38.31 -0.21 -1.46
N GLU A 80 37.31 0.31 -0.77
CA GLU A 80 36.59 -0.42 0.29
C GLU A 80 35.85 -1.63 -0.27
N PHE A 81 35.17 -1.48 -1.42
CA PHE A 81 34.53 -2.60 -2.11
C PHE A 81 35.53 -3.70 -2.49
N TRP A 82 36.69 -3.34 -3.06
CA TRP A 82 37.74 -4.31 -3.39
C TRP A 82 38.28 -5.03 -2.15
N LYS A 83 38.55 -4.29 -1.06
CA LYS A 83 39.01 -4.87 0.20
C LYS A 83 38.01 -5.88 0.74
N ARG A 84 36.73 -5.49 0.85
CA ARG A 84 35.66 -6.39 1.35
C ARG A 84 35.42 -7.58 0.42
N SER A 85 35.62 -7.39 -0.89
CA SER A 85 35.57 -8.49 -1.87
C SER A 85 36.71 -9.49 -1.64
N LEU A 86 37.94 -9.03 -1.39
CA LEU A 86 39.06 -9.89 -1.04
C LEU A 86 38.81 -10.64 0.28
N ASP A 87 38.24 -9.96 1.28
CA ASP A 87 37.84 -10.60 2.55
C ASP A 87 36.80 -11.70 2.32
N LEU A 88 35.82 -11.46 1.43
CA LEU A 88 34.83 -12.46 1.04
C LEU A 88 35.46 -13.66 0.33
N TRP A 89 36.39 -13.44 -0.60
CA TRP A 89 37.14 -14.51 -1.26
C TRP A 89 37.93 -15.36 -0.26
N GLN A 90 38.58 -14.72 0.72
CA GLN A 90 39.31 -15.42 1.78
C GLN A 90 38.35 -16.23 2.67
N ALA A 91 37.23 -15.64 3.09
CA ALA A 91 36.22 -16.31 3.90
C ALA A 91 35.62 -17.52 3.18
N ALA A 92 35.25 -17.38 1.90
CA ALA A 92 34.74 -18.47 1.08
C ALA A 92 35.78 -19.57 0.88
N SER A 93 37.04 -19.23 0.64
CA SER A 93 38.14 -20.20 0.51
C SER A 93 38.34 -21.01 1.80
N LYS A 94 38.29 -20.36 2.97
CA LYS A 94 38.34 -21.04 4.28
C LYS A 94 37.17 -22.00 4.45
N ARG A 95 35.95 -21.56 4.12
CA ARG A 95 34.74 -22.41 4.18
C ARG A 95 34.80 -23.59 3.22
N MET A 96 35.32 -23.42 2.00
CA MET A 96 35.53 -24.53 1.04
C MET A 96 36.53 -25.57 1.58
N LEU A 97 37.52 -25.15 2.38
CA LEU A 97 38.46 -26.04 3.07
C LEU A 97 37.89 -26.65 4.37
N GLY A 98 36.60 -26.46 4.66
CA GLY A 98 35.93 -27.02 5.84
C GLY A 98 36.19 -26.22 7.13
N GLN A 99 36.74 -25.01 7.05
CA GLN A 99 36.95 -24.16 8.21
C GLN A 99 35.75 -23.24 8.45
N GLU A 100 35.46 -22.94 9.71
CA GLU A 100 34.47 -21.90 10.04
C GLU A 100 35.04 -20.50 9.76
N SER A 101 34.22 -19.65 9.16
CA SER A 101 34.51 -18.24 8.95
C SER A 101 33.23 -17.44 9.16
N PRO A 102 33.26 -16.35 9.94
CA PRO A 102 32.10 -15.46 10.03
C PRO A 102 31.80 -14.83 8.65
N PRO A 103 30.53 -14.52 8.36
CA PRO A 103 30.17 -13.81 7.13
C PRO A 103 30.71 -12.38 7.14
N VAL A 104 31.15 -11.90 5.98
CA VAL A 104 31.66 -10.53 5.77
C VAL A 104 30.51 -9.51 5.75
N ILE A 105 29.34 -9.94 5.32
CA ILE A 105 28.09 -9.17 5.36
C ILE A 105 26.90 -10.10 5.58
N GLN A 106 25.87 -9.61 6.27
CA GLN A 106 24.62 -10.33 6.48
C GLN A 106 23.46 -9.56 5.87
N ALA A 107 22.42 -10.28 5.46
CA ALA A 107 21.18 -9.66 5.04
C ALA A 107 20.53 -8.94 6.23
N SER A 108 19.80 -7.86 5.99
CA SER A 108 19.06 -7.16 7.03
C SER A 108 18.05 -8.10 7.71
N PRO A 109 17.78 -7.98 9.02
CA PRO A 109 16.91 -8.89 9.77
C PRO A 109 15.50 -9.12 9.20
N GLY A 110 15.01 -8.21 8.35
CA GLY A 110 13.70 -8.32 7.67
C GLY A 110 13.74 -8.89 6.25
N ASP A 111 14.91 -9.13 5.64
CA ASP A 111 15.02 -9.57 4.25
C ASP A 111 14.75 -11.08 4.11
N LYS A 112 13.53 -11.41 3.68
CA LYS A 112 13.06 -12.80 3.55
C LYS A 112 13.64 -13.52 2.33
N ARG A 113 14.33 -12.83 1.41
CA ARG A 113 14.91 -13.41 0.19
C ARG A 113 15.91 -14.53 0.48
N PHE A 114 16.67 -14.38 1.56
CA PHE A 114 17.80 -15.27 1.90
C PHE A 114 17.52 -16.20 3.09
N LYS A 115 16.24 -16.47 3.37
CA LYS A 115 15.81 -17.26 4.55
C LYS A 115 16.12 -18.77 4.43
N ASP A 116 16.17 -19.30 3.21
CA ASP A 116 16.29 -20.75 2.99
C ASP A 116 17.71 -21.22 3.33
N ALA A 117 17.84 -22.37 3.99
CA ALA A 117 19.09 -22.89 4.51
C ALA A 117 20.28 -22.91 3.51
N PRO A 118 20.09 -23.27 2.22
CA PRO A 118 21.19 -23.27 1.25
C PRO A 118 21.89 -21.92 1.08
N TRP A 119 21.22 -20.79 1.33
CA TRP A 119 21.83 -19.47 1.27
C TRP A 119 22.93 -19.23 2.30
N THR A 120 22.99 -20.04 3.36
CA THR A 120 23.98 -19.94 4.44
C THR A 120 24.84 -21.20 4.52
N GLU A 121 24.25 -22.37 4.31
CA GLU A 121 24.93 -23.67 4.43
C GLU A 121 25.80 -24.00 3.21
N ASN A 122 25.36 -23.65 1.99
CA ASN A 122 26.12 -23.93 0.77
C ASN A 122 27.10 -22.79 0.46
N VAL A 123 28.39 -23.11 0.34
CA VAL A 123 29.45 -22.12 0.17
C VAL A 123 29.31 -21.29 -1.11
N VAL A 124 28.79 -21.87 -2.20
CA VAL A 124 28.60 -21.17 -3.48
C VAL A 124 27.45 -20.15 -3.37
N PHE A 125 26.29 -20.58 -2.86
CA PHE A 125 25.14 -19.68 -2.70
C PHE A 125 25.38 -18.62 -1.62
N ASP A 126 26.10 -18.95 -0.56
CA ASP A 126 26.52 -17.99 0.45
C ASP A 126 27.48 -16.93 -0.13
N PHE A 127 28.44 -17.34 -0.98
CA PHE A 127 29.32 -16.41 -1.69
C PHE A 127 28.53 -15.49 -2.64
N ILE A 128 27.60 -16.04 -3.43
CA ILE A 128 26.74 -15.25 -4.33
C ILE A 128 25.91 -14.23 -3.54
N LYS A 129 25.26 -14.66 -2.45
CA LYS A 129 24.49 -13.79 -1.55
C LYS A 129 25.37 -12.66 -1.01
N GLN A 130 26.51 -12.98 -0.42
CA GLN A 130 27.39 -11.98 0.18
C GLN A 130 27.98 -11.03 -0.87
N SER A 131 28.33 -11.53 -2.06
CA SER A 131 28.83 -10.70 -3.16
C SER A 131 27.77 -9.68 -3.63
N TYR A 132 26.51 -10.13 -3.76
CA TYR A 132 25.38 -9.25 -4.03
C TYR A 132 25.18 -8.20 -2.92
N LEU A 133 25.16 -8.63 -1.66
CA LEU A 133 24.96 -7.73 -0.53
C LEU A 133 26.07 -6.67 -0.43
N LEU A 134 27.33 -7.04 -0.70
CA LEU A 134 28.44 -6.09 -0.76
C LEU A 134 28.28 -5.06 -1.89
N ALA A 135 27.87 -5.52 -3.07
CA ALA A 135 27.62 -4.62 -4.21
C ALA A 135 26.43 -3.68 -3.94
N ALA A 136 25.36 -4.20 -3.34
CA ALA A 136 24.19 -3.44 -2.94
C ALA A 136 24.54 -2.37 -1.90
N ASP A 137 25.25 -2.74 -0.84
CA ASP A 137 25.69 -1.86 0.24
C ASP A 137 26.64 -0.77 -0.29
N SER A 138 27.57 -1.13 -1.17
CA SER A 138 28.50 -0.17 -1.80
C SER A 138 27.77 0.82 -2.71
N LEU A 139 26.85 0.35 -3.55
CA LEU A 139 26.12 1.23 -4.47
C LEU A 139 25.17 2.18 -3.72
N GLN A 140 24.46 1.67 -2.71
CA GLN A 140 23.58 2.50 -1.87
C GLN A 140 24.39 3.47 -1.01
N GLY A 141 25.53 3.03 -0.44
CA GLY A 141 26.44 3.88 0.31
C GLY A 141 26.97 5.04 -0.53
N LEU A 142 27.37 4.78 -1.77
CA LEU A 142 27.83 5.81 -2.71
C LEU A 142 26.73 6.85 -2.96
N VAL A 143 25.51 6.42 -3.26
CA VAL A 143 24.38 7.31 -3.54
C VAL A 143 23.97 8.14 -2.31
N ASN A 144 24.09 7.57 -1.11
CA ASN A 144 23.72 8.25 0.14
C ASN A 144 24.75 9.31 0.59
N GLN A 145 25.99 9.24 0.09
CA GLN A 145 27.10 10.11 0.51
C GLN A 145 27.38 11.26 -0.45
N VAL A 146 26.70 11.32 -1.61
CA VAL A 146 26.91 12.39 -2.58
C VAL A 146 26.41 13.72 -2.03
N GLU A 147 27.35 14.59 -1.66
CA GLU A 147 27.06 15.96 -1.25
C GLU A 147 26.72 16.85 -2.46
N GLY A 148 25.85 17.84 -2.24
CA GLY A 148 25.52 18.87 -3.24
C GLY A 148 24.37 18.55 -4.19
N LEU A 149 23.76 17.36 -4.10
CA LEU A 149 22.46 17.11 -4.71
C LEU A 149 21.35 17.80 -3.92
N ASP A 150 20.35 18.34 -4.63
CA ASP A 150 19.13 18.77 -3.96
C ASP A 150 18.36 17.55 -3.40
N ASP A 151 17.62 17.76 -2.30
CA ASP A 151 16.93 16.68 -1.58
C ASP A 151 16.01 15.84 -2.48
N LYS A 152 15.34 16.48 -3.45
CA LYS A 152 14.41 15.79 -4.35
C LYS A 152 15.15 14.86 -5.31
N THR A 153 16.23 15.34 -5.92
CA THR A 153 17.08 14.52 -6.78
C THR A 153 17.74 13.38 -6.00
N ALA A 154 18.26 13.65 -4.80
CA ALA A 154 18.85 12.63 -3.94
C ALA A 154 17.85 11.49 -3.64
N ARG A 155 16.62 11.82 -3.23
CA ARG A 155 15.56 10.83 -2.98
C ARG A 155 15.20 10.01 -4.23
N LYS A 156 15.08 10.65 -5.40
CA LYS A 156 14.81 9.95 -6.67
C LYS A 156 15.91 8.93 -6.99
N VAL A 157 17.18 9.34 -6.92
CA VAL A 157 18.32 8.47 -7.21
C VAL A 157 18.39 7.32 -6.20
N GLN A 158 18.21 7.58 -4.90
CA GLN A 158 18.14 6.54 -3.86
C GLN A 158 17.04 5.51 -4.16
N PHE A 159 15.83 5.99 -4.46
CA PHE A 159 14.69 5.14 -4.78
C PHE A 159 14.99 4.24 -5.98
N TYR A 160 15.37 4.79 -7.12
CA TYR A 160 15.61 4.00 -8.34
C TYR A 160 16.86 3.11 -8.24
N THR A 161 17.87 3.52 -7.48
CA THR A 161 19.04 2.66 -7.17
C THR A 161 18.59 1.43 -6.39
N ARG A 162 17.71 1.59 -5.40
CA ARG A 162 17.14 0.47 -4.66
C ARG A 162 16.31 -0.44 -5.55
N GLN A 163 15.49 0.11 -6.46
CA GLN A 163 14.75 -0.68 -7.46
C GLN A 163 15.69 -1.53 -8.33
N PHE A 164 16.79 -0.94 -8.79
CA PHE A 164 17.81 -1.64 -9.57
C PHE A 164 18.50 -2.75 -8.76
N VAL A 165 18.90 -2.45 -7.52
CA VAL A 165 19.50 -3.43 -6.61
C VAL A 165 18.55 -4.61 -6.39
N ASP A 166 17.28 -4.34 -6.08
CA ASP A 166 16.28 -5.38 -5.87
C ASP A 166 16.04 -6.23 -7.12
N ALA A 167 16.10 -5.63 -8.31
CA ALA A 167 15.99 -6.35 -9.58
C ALA A 167 17.17 -7.29 -9.84
N MET A 168 18.37 -6.88 -9.45
CA MET A 168 19.60 -7.64 -9.62
C MET A 168 19.83 -8.69 -8.52
N ALA A 169 18.89 -8.85 -7.58
CA ALA A 169 19.00 -9.83 -6.52
C ALA A 169 19.15 -11.26 -7.09
N PRO A 170 20.12 -12.07 -6.61
CA PRO A 170 20.38 -13.40 -7.14
C PRO A 170 19.20 -14.37 -6.93
N THR A 171 18.25 -14.04 -6.06
CA THR A 171 16.99 -14.75 -5.91
C THR A 171 16.11 -14.71 -7.16
N ASN A 172 16.28 -13.70 -8.01
CA ASN A 172 15.39 -13.44 -9.15
C ASN A 172 15.77 -14.26 -10.40
N PHE A 173 16.81 -15.10 -10.33
CA PHE A 173 17.31 -15.85 -11.47
C PHE A 173 17.43 -17.35 -11.14
N VAL A 174 17.05 -18.19 -12.11
CA VAL A 174 17.00 -19.66 -11.96
C VAL A 174 18.35 -20.25 -11.53
N LEU A 175 19.45 -19.80 -12.14
CA LEU A 175 20.77 -20.40 -11.93
C LEU A 175 21.41 -20.02 -10.59
N THR A 176 21.00 -18.91 -9.99
CA THR A 176 21.56 -18.39 -8.75
C THR A 176 20.64 -18.55 -7.55
N ASN A 177 19.40 -19.00 -7.76
CA ASN A 177 18.44 -19.27 -6.69
C ASN A 177 18.42 -20.78 -6.38
N PRO A 178 18.90 -21.22 -5.19
CA PRO A 178 18.98 -22.63 -4.83
C PRO A 178 17.62 -23.31 -4.79
N THR A 179 16.59 -22.61 -4.29
CA THR A 179 15.23 -23.13 -4.16
C THR A 179 14.58 -23.36 -5.52
N VAL A 180 14.76 -22.40 -6.45
CA VAL A 180 14.28 -22.53 -7.84
C VAL A 180 15.06 -23.61 -8.59
N LEU A 181 16.38 -23.66 -8.45
CA LEU A 181 17.22 -24.65 -9.11
C LEU A 181 16.80 -26.07 -8.67
N GLN A 182 16.64 -26.29 -7.36
CA GLN A 182 16.18 -27.56 -6.82
C GLN A 182 14.78 -27.91 -7.34
N ALA A 183 13.82 -26.98 -7.32
CA ALA A 183 12.47 -27.21 -7.85
C ALA A 183 12.49 -27.54 -9.36
N THR A 184 13.41 -26.93 -10.11
CA THR A 184 13.59 -27.20 -11.55
C THR A 184 14.10 -28.62 -11.79
N LEU A 185 15.09 -29.06 -11.03
CA LEU A 185 15.62 -30.43 -11.11
C LEU A 185 14.58 -31.47 -10.64
N ASP A 186 13.91 -31.21 -9.51
CA ASP A 186 12.93 -32.12 -8.92
C ASP A 186 11.68 -32.31 -9.77
N SER A 187 11.28 -31.27 -10.50
CA SER A 187 10.08 -31.29 -11.36
C SER A 187 10.37 -31.67 -12.81
N GLY A 188 11.66 -31.75 -13.20
CA GLY A 188 12.08 -31.90 -14.60
C GLY A 188 11.74 -30.66 -15.43
N GLY A 189 11.79 -29.46 -14.85
CA GLY A 189 11.50 -28.18 -15.50
C GLY A 189 10.02 -27.79 -15.60
N ASP A 190 9.10 -28.56 -15.02
CA ASP A 190 7.66 -28.25 -15.06
C ASP A 190 7.33 -26.93 -14.36
N ASN A 191 8.06 -26.56 -13.30
CA ASN A 191 7.92 -25.28 -12.61
C ASN A 191 8.07 -24.09 -13.57
N LEU A 192 9.06 -24.12 -14.45
CA LEU A 192 9.33 -23.04 -15.41
C LEU A 192 8.29 -23.02 -16.54
N VAL A 193 7.86 -24.19 -17.02
CA VAL A 193 6.77 -24.28 -18.01
C VAL A 193 5.48 -23.69 -17.46
N LYS A 194 5.10 -24.06 -16.23
CA LYS A 194 3.94 -23.46 -15.55
C LYS A 194 4.13 -21.98 -15.31
N GLY A 195 5.32 -21.56 -14.90
CA GLY A 195 5.63 -20.16 -14.66
C GLY A 195 5.52 -19.28 -15.91
N LEU A 196 5.94 -19.78 -17.07
CA LEU A 196 5.73 -19.09 -18.36
C LEU A 196 4.25 -19.05 -18.76
N GLN A 197 3.46 -20.08 -18.45
CA GLN A 197 2.01 -20.04 -18.64
C GLN A 197 1.37 -18.97 -17.75
N ASN A 198 1.80 -18.86 -16.49
CA ASN A 198 1.34 -17.81 -15.58
C ASN A 198 1.71 -16.41 -16.10
N MET A 199 2.93 -16.23 -16.60
CA MET A 199 3.38 -14.96 -17.18
C MET A 199 2.57 -14.59 -18.42
N LEU A 200 2.30 -15.54 -19.32
CA LEU A 200 1.44 -15.32 -20.49
C LEU A 200 0.02 -14.94 -20.09
N ALA A 201 -0.58 -15.64 -19.13
CA ALA A 201 -1.91 -15.33 -18.63
C ALA A 201 -1.98 -13.93 -17.97
N ASP A 202 -0.91 -13.53 -17.28
CA ASP A 202 -0.79 -12.19 -16.67
C ASP A 202 -0.62 -11.08 -17.73
N LEU A 203 0.12 -11.35 -18.82
CA LEU A 203 0.23 -10.44 -19.97
C LEU A 203 -1.10 -10.31 -20.73
N GLU A 204 -1.80 -11.42 -20.95
CA GLU A 204 -3.13 -11.43 -21.59
C GLU A 204 -4.13 -10.63 -20.75
N ARG A 205 -4.20 -10.88 -19.44
CA ARG A 205 -5.07 -10.14 -18.51
C ARG A 205 -4.73 -8.65 -18.50
N GLY A 206 -3.45 -8.32 -18.41
CA GLY A 206 -2.99 -6.94 -18.41
C GLY A 206 -3.02 -6.26 -19.77
N ARG A 207 -3.63 -6.90 -20.79
CA ARG A 207 -3.72 -6.40 -22.16
C ARG A 207 -2.34 -5.91 -22.63
N GLY A 208 -1.34 -6.77 -22.52
CA GLY A 208 0.03 -6.50 -22.94
C GLY A 208 0.96 -5.97 -21.87
N GLN A 209 0.43 -5.45 -20.76
CA GLN A 209 1.23 -5.10 -19.59
C GLN A 209 1.29 -6.30 -18.65
N LEU A 210 2.45 -6.54 -18.04
CA LEU A 210 2.58 -7.63 -17.08
C LEU A 210 1.87 -7.24 -15.78
N GLN A 211 0.62 -7.66 -15.62
CA GLN A 211 -0.12 -7.49 -14.38
C GLN A 211 0.10 -8.72 -13.49
N ILE A 212 1.07 -8.65 -12.59
CA ILE A 212 1.45 -9.79 -11.75
C ILE A 212 0.29 -10.20 -10.83
N LYS A 213 -0.12 -11.47 -10.88
CA LYS A 213 -1.18 -12.00 -10.00
C LYS A 213 -0.67 -12.18 -8.56
N MET A 214 -1.02 -11.26 -7.66
CA MET A 214 -0.57 -11.31 -6.25
C MET A 214 -1.44 -12.21 -5.34
N THR A 215 -2.64 -12.57 -5.77
CA THR A 215 -3.59 -13.39 -4.99
C THR A 215 -4.55 -14.11 -5.93
N ASP A 216 -5.29 -15.10 -5.42
CA ASP A 216 -6.38 -15.67 -6.20
C ASP A 216 -7.59 -14.72 -6.30
N LEU A 217 -7.74 -14.09 -7.47
CA LEU A 217 -8.82 -13.15 -7.79
C LEU A 217 -10.22 -13.80 -7.80
N LYS A 218 -10.32 -15.14 -7.79
CA LYS A 218 -11.60 -15.86 -7.71
C LYS A 218 -11.95 -16.29 -6.28
N ALA A 219 -11.03 -16.15 -5.34
CA ALA A 219 -11.24 -16.59 -3.97
C ALA A 219 -12.16 -15.66 -3.17
N PHE A 220 -12.28 -14.40 -3.57
CA PHE A 220 -13.07 -13.40 -2.86
C PHE A 220 -14.07 -12.69 -3.77
N THR A 221 -15.27 -12.47 -3.22
CA THR A 221 -16.36 -11.74 -3.87
C THR A 221 -16.99 -10.80 -2.84
N PRO A 222 -16.90 -9.47 -3.04
CA PRO A 222 -17.54 -8.49 -2.16
C PRO A 222 -19.05 -8.74 -2.00
N GLY A 223 -19.48 -8.94 -0.75
CA GLY A 223 -20.84 -9.26 -0.36
C GLY A 223 -21.15 -10.75 -0.21
N GLU A 224 -20.22 -11.65 -0.57
CA GLU A 224 -20.36 -13.10 -0.34
C GLU A 224 -19.44 -13.59 0.77
N ASN A 225 -18.15 -13.22 0.71
CA ASN A 225 -17.15 -13.69 1.68
C ASN A 225 -16.14 -12.63 2.18
N ILE A 226 -16.24 -11.41 1.64
CA ILE A 226 -15.55 -10.18 2.08
C ILE A 226 -16.55 -9.02 2.02
N ALA A 227 -16.46 -7.99 2.86
CA ALA A 227 -17.48 -6.94 2.94
C ALA A 227 -18.88 -7.48 3.23
N VAL A 228 -18.96 -8.42 4.18
CA VAL A 228 -20.17 -9.20 4.48
C VAL A 228 -20.91 -8.72 5.74
N THR A 229 -20.51 -7.58 6.32
CA THR A 229 -21.25 -7.04 7.46
C THR A 229 -22.67 -6.65 7.01
N PRO A 230 -23.73 -7.21 7.63
CA PRO A 230 -25.10 -6.97 7.16
C PRO A 230 -25.46 -5.49 7.21
N GLY A 231 -26.10 -5.00 6.15
CA GLY A 231 -26.48 -3.60 6.03
C GLY A 231 -27.30 -3.33 4.78
N LYS A 232 -27.66 -2.06 4.58
CA LYS A 232 -28.40 -1.57 3.42
C LYS A 232 -27.79 -0.27 2.90
N VAL A 233 -27.78 -0.10 1.57
CA VAL A 233 -27.59 1.23 0.99
C VAL A 233 -28.85 2.04 1.27
N VAL A 234 -28.72 3.19 1.94
CA VAL A 234 -29.84 4.03 2.35
C VAL A 234 -29.89 5.37 1.62
N PHE A 235 -28.78 5.77 1.00
CA PHE A 235 -28.70 6.96 0.15
C PHE A 235 -27.70 6.73 -0.98
N GLN A 236 -27.94 7.38 -2.11
CA GLN A 236 -27.06 7.32 -3.27
C GLN A 236 -27.12 8.63 -4.05
N ASN A 237 -25.97 9.14 -4.47
CA ASN A 237 -25.82 10.13 -5.55
C ASN A 237 -24.85 9.58 -6.61
N ASP A 238 -24.47 10.41 -7.59
CA ASP A 238 -23.60 9.98 -8.70
C ASP A 238 -22.19 9.51 -8.28
N LEU A 239 -21.71 9.91 -7.10
CA LEU A 239 -20.37 9.58 -6.61
C LEU A 239 -20.36 8.57 -5.46
N LEU A 240 -21.43 8.54 -4.66
CA LEU A 240 -21.43 7.94 -3.34
C LEU A 240 -22.69 7.11 -3.10
N GLN A 241 -22.49 5.86 -2.68
CA GLN A 241 -23.49 5.09 -1.94
C GLN A 241 -23.18 5.21 -0.43
N LEU A 242 -24.20 5.54 0.36
CA LEU A 242 -24.12 5.54 1.81
C LEU A 242 -24.75 4.25 2.36
N ILE A 243 -23.94 3.43 3.01
CA ILE A 243 -24.36 2.17 3.63
C ILE A 243 -24.67 2.44 5.10
N GLN A 244 -25.82 1.98 5.59
CA GLN A 244 -26.12 1.84 7.02
C GLN A 244 -26.05 0.36 7.38
N TYR A 245 -25.24 0.01 8.38
CA TYR A 245 -25.13 -1.38 8.83
C TYR A 245 -26.24 -1.74 9.81
N ALA A 246 -26.68 -3.00 9.78
CA ALA A 246 -27.65 -3.53 10.71
C ALA A 246 -27.02 -3.68 12.09
N PRO A 247 -27.71 -3.31 13.18
CA PRO A 247 -27.18 -3.40 14.53
C PRO A 247 -27.02 -4.88 14.94
N SER A 248 -25.97 -5.19 15.71
CA SER A 248 -25.77 -6.51 16.32
C SER A 248 -26.07 -6.53 17.82
N THR A 249 -26.53 -5.40 18.38
CA THR A 249 -26.86 -5.21 19.80
C THR A 249 -28.29 -4.66 19.96
N PRO A 250 -28.98 -4.92 21.09
CA PRO A 250 -30.33 -4.38 21.33
C PRO A 250 -30.39 -2.86 21.51
N THR A 251 -29.28 -2.27 21.97
CA THR A 251 -29.12 -0.83 22.19
C THR A 251 -27.86 -0.34 21.53
N VAL A 252 -27.91 0.88 20.99
CA VAL A 252 -26.77 1.56 20.36
C VAL A 252 -26.51 2.91 21.02
N HIS A 253 -25.32 3.46 20.84
CA HIS A 253 -25.02 4.85 21.16
C HIS A 253 -25.91 5.80 20.35
N GLN A 254 -26.37 6.88 21.00
CA GLN A 254 -27.24 7.87 20.39
C GLN A 254 -26.63 8.42 19.10
N ARG A 255 -25.40 8.94 19.14
CA ARG A 255 -24.77 9.56 17.96
C ARG A 255 -24.26 8.48 16.99
N PRO A 256 -24.70 8.50 15.72
CA PRO A 256 -24.19 7.59 14.71
C PRO A 256 -22.72 7.86 14.36
N PHE A 257 -22.10 6.89 13.71
CA PHE A 257 -20.69 6.90 13.33
C PHE A 257 -20.55 6.77 11.80
N LEU A 258 -19.86 7.70 11.15
CA LEU A 258 -19.63 7.69 9.70
C LEU A 258 -18.16 7.41 9.36
N PHE A 259 -17.91 6.37 8.58
CA PHE A 259 -16.62 6.15 7.92
C PHE A 259 -16.58 6.82 6.54
N VAL A 260 -15.59 7.69 6.36
CA VAL A 260 -15.17 8.30 5.09
C VAL A 260 -14.01 7.49 4.52
N SER A 261 -14.31 6.59 3.59
CA SER A 261 -13.33 5.73 2.95
C SER A 261 -12.48 6.51 1.94
N PRO A 262 -11.26 6.05 1.63
CA PRO A 262 -10.58 6.52 0.43
C PRO A 262 -11.28 5.96 -0.81
N TRP A 263 -11.11 6.64 -1.94
CA TRP A 263 -11.50 6.14 -3.27
C TRP A 263 -10.28 5.74 -4.12
N ILE A 264 -9.08 5.72 -3.53
CA ILE A 264 -7.93 4.97 -4.03
C ILE A 264 -8.06 3.57 -3.43
N ASN A 265 -8.37 2.59 -4.28
CA ASN A 265 -8.98 1.30 -3.92
C ASN A 265 -10.34 1.49 -3.21
N LYS A 266 -10.94 0.38 -2.77
CA LYS A 266 -12.33 0.32 -2.29
C LYS A 266 -12.45 0.35 -0.77
N PHE A 267 -13.62 0.76 -0.28
CA PHE A 267 -13.86 0.97 1.16
C PHE A 267 -13.67 -0.29 2.02
N TYR A 268 -13.82 -1.49 1.45
CA TYR A 268 -13.90 -2.73 2.21
C TYR A 268 -12.59 -3.13 2.90
N ILE A 269 -11.51 -2.36 2.74
CA ILE A 269 -10.35 -2.46 3.65
C ILE A 269 -10.71 -2.29 5.12
N MET A 270 -11.78 -1.53 5.42
CA MET A 270 -12.32 -1.36 6.77
C MET A 270 -13.39 -2.42 7.12
N ASP A 271 -13.87 -3.19 6.13
CA ASP A 271 -14.88 -4.24 6.27
C ASP A 271 -14.42 -5.51 5.54
N MET A 272 -13.27 -6.05 5.94
CA MET A 272 -12.67 -7.21 5.28
C MET A 272 -13.48 -8.50 5.55
N ARG A 273 -12.89 -9.51 6.18
CA ARG A 273 -13.62 -10.69 6.66
C ARG A 273 -14.12 -10.41 8.09
N PRO A 274 -15.09 -11.17 8.60
CA PRO A 274 -15.63 -10.92 9.95
C PRO A 274 -14.58 -10.84 11.07
N LYS A 275 -13.48 -11.60 10.96
CA LYS A 275 -12.38 -11.60 11.95
C LYS A 275 -11.49 -10.36 11.93
N ASN A 276 -11.50 -9.59 10.84
CA ASN A 276 -10.65 -8.42 10.63
C ASN A 276 -11.43 -7.23 10.05
N SER A 277 -12.73 -7.14 10.33
CA SER A 277 -13.59 -6.03 9.95
C SER A 277 -13.70 -5.02 11.10
N MET A 278 -13.23 -3.80 10.86
CA MET A 278 -13.36 -2.67 11.79
C MET A 278 -14.82 -2.22 11.87
N VAL A 279 -15.52 -2.22 10.74
CA VAL A 279 -16.96 -1.92 10.66
C VAL A 279 -17.74 -2.87 11.54
N LYS A 280 -17.56 -4.19 11.38
CA LYS A 280 -18.23 -5.20 12.20
C LYS A 280 -17.94 -4.98 13.68
N TRP A 281 -16.68 -4.74 14.02
CA TRP A 281 -16.28 -4.52 15.40
C TRP A 281 -16.98 -3.28 16.00
N MET A 282 -17.07 -2.16 15.27
CA MET A 282 -17.79 -0.96 15.69
C MET A 282 -19.30 -1.20 15.87
N VAL A 283 -19.92 -1.96 14.96
CA VAL A 283 -21.33 -2.38 15.10
C VAL A 283 -21.51 -3.22 16.38
N ASP A 284 -20.59 -4.14 16.65
CA ASP A 284 -20.60 -4.97 17.86
C ASP A 284 -20.33 -4.17 19.15
N GLN A 285 -19.64 -3.02 19.07
CA GLN A 285 -19.50 -2.07 20.18
C GLN A 285 -20.75 -1.21 20.40
N GLY A 286 -21.83 -1.41 19.62
CA GLY A 286 -23.08 -0.69 19.78
C GLY A 286 -23.12 0.67 19.09
N PHE A 287 -22.35 0.91 18.03
CA PHE A 287 -22.53 2.11 17.21
C PHE A 287 -23.55 1.87 16.08
N THR A 288 -24.36 2.88 15.76
CA THR A 288 -25.04 2.92 14.45
C THR A 288 -24.01 3.35 13.40
N VAL A 289 -23.50 2.40 12.62
CA VAL A 289 -22.38 2.63 11.69
C VAL A 289 -22.88 2.91 10.28
N PHE A 290 -22.28 3.93 9.66
CA PHE A 290 -22.42 4.30 8.26
C PHE A 290 -21.07 4.22 7.54
N MET A 291 -21.08 3.87 6.26
CA MET A 291 -19.89 3.80 5.41
C MET A 291 -20.15 4.47 4.06
N THR A 292 -19.17 5.25 3.64
CA THR A 292 -19.11 5.80 2.28
C THR A 292 -18.54 4.77 1.31
N SER A 293 -19.31 4.44 0.27
CA SER A 293 -18.88 3.56 -0.83
C SER A 293 -18.85 4.37 -2.13
N TRP A 294 -17.65 4.75 -2.55
CA TRP A 294 -17.44 5.53 -3.77
C TRP A 294 -17.66 4.71 -5.04
N VAL A 295 -18.19 5.36 -6.07
CA VAL A 295 -18.26 4.81 -7.43
C VAL A 295 -16.86 4.63 -8.01
N ASN A 296 -16.65 3.57 -8.79
CA ASN A 296 -15.47 3.47 -9.65
C ASN A 296 -15.78 4.26 -10.93
N PRO A 297 -15.12 5.42 -11.18
CA PRO A 297 -15.57 6.34 -12.21
C PRO A 297 -15.24 5.89 -13.63
N ASP A 298 -16.05 6.32 -14.58
CA ASP A 298 -15.80 6.23 -16.02
C ASP A 298 -15.74 7.63 -16.65
N GLU A 299 -15.72 7.70 -17.99
CA GLU A 299 -15.60 8.95 -18.75
C GLU A 299 -16.68 9.98 -18.40
N ARG A 300 -17.87 9.53 -17.94
CA ARG A 300 -19.00 10.42 -17.61
C ARG A 300 -18.74 11.27 -16.38
N LEU A 301 -17.84 10.82 -15.51
CA LEU A 301 -17.49 11.51 -14.27
C LEU A 301 -16.17 12.28 -14.38
N ALA A 302 -15.59 12.41 -15.58
CA ALA A 302 -14.27 13.00 -15.81
C ALA A 302 -14.07 14.39 -15.19
N ASN A 303 -15.14 15.21 -15.20
CA ASN A 303 -15.12 16.59 -14.72
C ASN A 303 -15.43 16.71 -13.22
N LYS A 304 -15.63 15.59 -12.51
CA LYS A 304 -15.81 15.61 -11.06
C LYS A 304 -14.52 16.07 -10.39
N GLN A 305 -14.66 17.04 -9.50
CA GLN A 305 -13.58 17.70 -8.78
C GLN A 305 -13.53 17.26 -7.32
N PHE A 306 -12.48 17.65 -6.60
CA PHE A 306 -12.32 17.33 -5.18
C PHE A 306 -13.50 17.85 -4.32
N GLU A 307 -14.06 19.00 -4.68
CA GLU A 307 -15.24 19.56 -4.00
C GLU A 307 -16.52 18.73 -4.19
N ASP A 308 -16.71 18.05 -5.32
CA ASP A 308 -17.88 17.17 -5.50
C ASP A 308 -17.88 16.00 -4.50
N TYR A 309 -16.70 15.48 -4.18
CA TYR A 309 -16.54 14.45 -3.16
C TYR A 309 -16.84 15.01 -1.77
N MET A 310 -16.38 16.23 -1.46
CA MET A 310 -16.65 16.91 -0.19
C MET A 310 -18.16 17.16 -0.01
N LEU A 311 -18.82 17.68 -1.05
CA LEU A 311 -20.27 17.90 -1.05
C LEU A 311 -21.06 16.59 -0.93
N SER A 312 -20.52 15.47 -1.43
CA SER A 312 -21.11 14.15 -1.22
C SER A 312 -21.04 13.71 0.24
N ILE A 313 -20.00 14.08 0.99
CA ILE A 313 -19.95 13.87 2.45
C ILE A 313 -20.99 14.73 3.16
N VAL A 314 -21.14 16.01 2.77
CA VAL A 314 -22.19 16.87 3.34
C VAL A 314 -23.58 16.28 3.10
N ALA A 315 -23.86 15.81 1.88
CA ALA A 315 -25.12 15.12 1.56
C ALA A 315 -25.30 13.81 2.35
N ALA A 316 -24.22 13.07 2.60
CA ALA A 316 -24.26 11.88 3.45
C ALA A 316 -24.62 12.22 4.91
N LEU A 317 -24.12 13.33 5.46
CA LEU A 317 -24.47 13.80 6.80
C LEU A 317 -25.97 14.17 6.88
N ASP A 318 -26.51 14.83 5.86
CA ASP A 318 -27.95 15.10 5.76
C ASP A 318 -28.77 13.82 5.64
N ALA A 319 -28.27 12.82 4.91
CA ALA A 319 -28.90 11.52 4.79
C ALA A 319 -28.89 10.74 6.13
N ILE A 320 -27.82 10.84 6.92
CA ILE A 320 -27.75 10.24 8.27
C ILE A 320 -28.80 10.86 9.19
N GLU A 321 -28.96 12.18 9.17
CA GLU A 321 -29.99 12.87 9.95
C GLU A 321 -31.40 12.38 9.55
N GLN A 322 -31.65 12.18 8.25
CA GLN A 322 -32.91 11.62 7.77
C GLN A 322 -33.11 10.14 8.16
N ALA A 323 -32.05 9.35 8.16
CA ALA A 323 -32.09 7.93 8.50
C ALA A 323 -32.26 7.67 10.01
N THR A 324 -31.72 8.56 10.86
CA THR A 324 -31.61 8.31 12.30
C THR A 324 -32.37 9.30 13.17
N GLY A 325 -32.70 10.47 12.66
CA GLY A 325 -33.20 11.61 13.43
C GLY A 325 -32.10 12.38 14.18
N GLU A 326 -30.85 11.91 14.16
CA GLU A 326 -29.74 12.56 14.85
C GLU A 326 -28.98 13.48 13.91
N ARG A 327 -28.88 14.75 14.31
CA ARG A 327 -28.05 15.73 13.60
C ARG A 327 -26.56 15.52 13.92
N GLU A 328 -26.24 15.22 15.18
CA GLU A 328 -24.86 15.09 15.63
C GLU A 328 -24.26 13.72 15.29
N VAL A 329 -23.04 13.71 14.73
CA VAL A 329 -22.36 12.48 14.30
C VAL A 329 -20.91 12.42 14.78
N ASN A 330 -20.37 11.21 14.88
CA ASN A 330 -18.93 10.96 14.98
C ASN A 330 -18.40 10.46 13.64
N THR A 331 -17.15 10.75 13.31
CA THR A 331 -16.59 10.46 11.99
C THR A 331 -15.23 9.79 12.06
N ALA A 332 -14.89 9.00 11.04
CA ALA A 332 -13.55 8.54 10.74
C ALA A 332 -13.23 8.80 9.28
N GLY A 333 -11.98 9.11 8.96
CA GLY A 333 -11.50 9.17 7.57
C GLY A 333 -10.19 8.43 7.41
N TYR A 334 -10.06 7.64 6.34
CA TYR A 334 -8.83 6.86 6.07
C TYR A 334 -8.10 7.37 4.84
N CYS A 335 -6.80 7.63 4.98
CA CYS A 335 -5.91 8.07 3.89
C CYS A 335 -6.49 9.33 3.23
N LEU A 336 -6.69 9.31 1.90
CA LEU A 336 -7.33 10.40 1.16
C LEU A 336 -8.75 10.73 1.66
N GLY A 337 -9.49 9.74 2.17
CA GLY A 337 -10.78 9.97 2.83
C GLY A 337 -10.66 10.79 4.11
N GLY A 338 -9.53 10.68 4.82
CA GLY A 338 -9.19 11.54 5.95
C GLY A 338 -8.88 12.98 5.52
N THR A 339 -8.13 13.15 4.43
CA THR A 339 -7.79 14.47 3.88
C THR A 339 -9.07 15.19 3.44
N LEU A 340 -9.99 14.44 2.80
CA LEU A 340 -11.31 14.93 2.45
C LEU A 340 -12.16 15.26 3.69
N LEU A 341 -12.15 14.40 4.71
CA LEU A 341 -12.90 14.64 5.94
C LEU A 341 -12.44 15.93 6.62
N LEU A 342 -11.15 16.15 6.82
CA LEU A 342 -10.64 17.37 7.44
C LEU A 342 -10.97 18.63 6.60
N SER A 343 -10.87 18.53 5.27
CA SER A 343 -11.33 19.61 4.38
C SER A 343 -12.82 19.88 4.55
N THR A 344 -13.63 18.83 4.70
CA THR A 344 -15.08 18.93 4.95
C THR A 344 -15.37 19.56 6.31
N LEU A 345 -14.63 19.22 7.37
CA LEU A 345 -14.80 19.82 8.69
C LEU A 345 -14.47 21.32 8.69
N ALA A 346 -13.42 21.71 7.98
CA ALA A 346 -13.08 23.13 7.79
C ALA A 346 -14.17 23.87 6.98
N TYR A 347 -14.69 23.25 5.92
CA TYR A 347 -15.84 23.78 5.17
C TYR A 347 -17.08 23.96 6.06
N LEU A 348 -17.44 22.94 6.85
CA LEU A 348 -18.58 22.99 7.77
C LEU A 348 -18.39 24.07 8.84
N ALA A 349 -17.17 24.20 9.39
CA ALA A 349 -16.85 25.24 10.36
C ALA A 349 -17.05 26.65 9.78
N ALA A 350 -16.60 26.88 8.55
CA ALA A 350 -16.81 28.16 7.84
C ALA A 350 -18.31 28.45 7.56
N GLN A 351 -19.13 27.41 7.41
CA GLN A 351 -20.59 27.51 7.27
C GLN A 351 -21.33 27.60 8.63
N GLY A 352 -20.62 27.54 9.75
CA GLY A 352 -21.22 27.53 11.09
C GLY A 352 -21.91 26.21 11.47
N ASP A 353 -21.64 25.13 10.75
CA ASP A 353 -22.22 23.81 11.01
C ASP A 353 -21.31 22.98 11.93
N GLN A 354 -21.79 22.74 13.15
CA GLN A 354 -21.04 22.04 14.20
C GLN A 354 -21.52 20.59 14.41
N ARG A 355 -22.16 19.97 13.42
CA ARG A 355 -22.77 18.65 13.58
C ARG A 355 -21.79 17.49 13.86
N VAL A 356 -20.50 17.65 13.55
CA VAL A 356 -19.49 16.60 13.81
C VAL A 356 -18.86 16.79 15.19
N GLN A 357 -19.09 15.81 16.08
CA GLN A 357 -18.72 15.86 17.50
C GLN A 357 -17.36 15.23 17.83
N SER A 358 -16.87 14.35 16.96
CA SER A 358 -15.49 13.85 16.99
C SER A 358 -15.09 13.34 15.61
N ALA A 359 -13.78 13.36 15.34
CA ALA A 359 -13.20 12.81 14.12
C ALA A 359 -11.95 11.97 14.44
N ILE A 360 -11.77 10.85 13.75
CA ILE A 360 -10.49 10.13 13.72
C ILE A 360 -9.93 10.07 12.30
N CYS A 361 -8.65 10.34 12.14
CA CYS A 361 -7.95 10.31 10.86
C CYS A 361 -6.92 9.18 10.86
N PHE A 362 -7.14 8.16 10.04
CA PHE A 362 -6.21 7.05 9.86
C PHE A 362 -5.24 7.36 8.72
N ALA A 363 -3.94 7.35 8.99
CA ALA A 363 -2.86 7.55 8.01
C ALA A 363 -3.15 8.68 7.00
N CYS A 364 -3.58 9.83 7.50
CA CYS A 364 -4.07 10.96 6.71
C CYS A 364 -3.02 12.07 6.66
N MET A 365 -2.67 12.51 5.45
CA MET A 365 -1.81 13.68 5.26
C MET A 365 -2.64 14.95 5.10
N THR A 366 -2.15 16.01 5.74
CA THR A 366 -2.64 17.40 5.64
C THR A 366 -1.52 18.36 5.29
N ASP A 367 -0.30 18.03 5.73
CA ASP A 367 0.96 18.60 5.25
C ASP A 367 1.65 17.57 4.34
N PHE A 368 1.92 17.98 3.10
CA PHE A 368 2.55 17.17 2.05
C PHE A 368 4.00 17.59 1.79
N SER A 369 4.65 18.28 2.73
CA SER A 369 6.06 18.72 2.61
C SER A 369 7.06 17.55 2.54
N ALA A 370 6.71 16.42 3.16
CA ALA A 370 7.50 15.20 3.11
C ALA A 370 6.60 13.98 2.87
N PRO A 371 6.02 13.80 1.66
CA PRO A 371 5.00 12.78 1.42
C PRO A 371 5.57 11.36 1.28
N GLY A 372 6.82 11.14 1.69
CA GLY A 372 7.51 9.87 1.57
C GLY A 372 7.96 9.57 0.14
N GLU A 373 8.06 8.28 -0.16
CA GLU A 373 8.60 7.81 -1.45
C GLU A 373 7.70 8.16 -2.65
N LEU A 374 6.43 8.49 -2.42
CA LEU A 374 5.52 8.97 -3.46
C LEU A 374 6.03 10.25 -4.13
N GLU A 375 6.81 11.07 -3.42
CA GLU A 375 7.40 12.30 -3.95
C GLU A 375 8.21 12.09 -5.24
N VAL A 376 8.82 10.91 -5.39
CA VAL A 376 9.61 10.53 -6.59
C VAL A 376 8.76 10.60 -7.86
N PHE A 377 7.45 10.37 -7.75
CA PHE A 377 6.49 10.40 -8.85
C PHE A 377 5.77 11.77 -9.00
N ILE A 378 6.10 12.77 -8.17
CA ILE A 378 5.50 14.11 -8.21
C ILE A 378 6.46 15.08 -8.91
N ASP A 379 6.45 15.03 -10.24
CA ASP A 379 7.26 15.88 -11.11
C ASP A 379 6.38 16.61 -12.13
N GLU A 380 6.69 17.87 -12.47
CA GLU A 380 5.86 18.67 -13.38
C GLU A 380 5.75 18.02 -14.77
N GLU A 381 6.84 17.42 -15.26
CA GLU A 381 6.86 16.77 -16.57
C GLU A 381 5.97 15.52 -16.55
N LEU A 382 6.07 14.70 -15.50
CA LEU A 382 5.27 13.49 -15.32
C LEU A 382 3.79 13.80 -15.09
N ILE A 383 3.48 14.81 -14.26
CA ILE A 383 2.11 15.27 -14.02
C ILE A 383 1.49 15.76 -15.32
N THR A 384 2.20 16.60 -16.09
CA THR A 384 1.69 17.11 -17.37
C THR A 384 1.42 15.99 -18.38
N LEU A 385 2.31 14.98 -18.43
CA LEU A 385 2.10 13.79 -19.27
C LEU A 385 0.85 13.01 -18.84
N LEU A 386 0.69 12.77 -17.53
CA LEU A 386 -0.49 12.09 -16.98
C LEU A 386 -1.76 12.88 -17.26
N GLU A 387 -1.75 14.20 -17.10
CA GLU A 387 -2.88 15.07 -17.41
C GLU A 387 -3.28 15.01 -18.87
N LYS A 388 -2.31 14.93 -19.79
CA LYS A 388 -2.59 14.73 -21.21
C LYS A 388 -3.28 13.38 -21.46
N GLN A 389 -2.77 12.30 -20.86
CA GLN A 389 -3.36 10.96 -20.99
C GLN A 389 -4.78 10.89 -20.41
N MET A 390 -4.98 11.45 -19.21
CA MET A 390 -6.31 11.58 -18.62
C MET A 390 -7.20 12.56 -19.40
N GLY A 391 -6.63 13.51 -20.13
CA GLY A 391 -7.36 14.41 -21.03
C GLY A 391 -8.06 13.67 -22.17
N GLU A 392 -7.45 12.61 -22.67
CA GLU A 392 -8.02 11.76 -23.72
C GLU A 392 -9.08 10.77 -23.20
N ARG A 393 -8.87 10.24 -21.98
CA ARG A 393 -9.72 9.18 -21.40
C ARG A 393 -10.75 9.68 -20.38
N GLY A 394 -10.56 10.86 -19.80
CA GLY A 394 -11.38 11.41 -18.72
C GLY A 394 -11.01 10.94 -17.29
N TYR A 395 -10.12 9.97 -17.15
CA TYR A 395 -9.74 9.42 -15.84
C TYR A 395 -8.31 8.87 -15.83
N LEU A 396 -7.73 8.74 -14.63
CA LEU A 396 -6.54 7.94 -14.37
C LEU A 396 -6.93 6.46 -14.24
N ASP A 397 -6.27 5.57 -14.98
CA ASP A 397 -6.58 4.14 -14.92
C ASP A 397 -6.03 3.51 -13.63
N GLY A 398 -6.80 2.63 -13.02
CA GLY A 398 -6.45 2.00 -11.74
C GLY A 398 -5.15 1.19 -11.80
N SER A 399 -4.82 0.62 -12.97
CA SER A 399 -3.56 -0.11 -13.16
C SER A 399 -2.32 0.77 -12.98
N GLN A 400 -2.42 2.06 -13.31
CA GLN A 400 -1.33 3.01 -13.18
C GLN A 400 -1.02 3.24 -11.69
N MET A 401 -2.03 3.53 -10.87
CA MET A 401 -1.86 3.69 -9.41
C MET A 401 -1.36 2.40 -8.75
N ALA A 402 -1.89 1.24 -9.14
CA ALA A 402 -1.45 -0.06 -8.62
C ALA A 402 0.06 -0.30 -8.88
N GLY A 403 0.56 0.12 -10.04
CA GLY A 403 1.98 0.06 -10.39
C GLY A 403 2.85 0.91 -9.46
N VAL A 404 2.43 2.14 -9.17
CA VAL A 404 3.14 3.03 -8.22
C VAL A 404 3.25 2.38 -6.84
N PHE A 405 2.14 1.92 -6.26
CA PHE A 405 2.15 1.27 -4.94
C PHE A 405 3.01 0.00 -4.92
N SER A 406 3.02 -0.77 -6.00
CA SER A 406 3.86 -1.98 -6.10
C SER A 406 5.36 -1.63 -6.11
N MET A 407 5.75 -0.53 -6.75
CA MET A 407 7.16 -0.08 -6.78
C MET A 407 7.66 0.40 -5.41
N LEU A 408 6.80 0.95 -4.56
CA LEU A 408 7.19 1.38 -3.19
C LEU A 408 7.65 0.20 -2.30
N ARG A 409 7.23 -1.02 -2.63
CA ARG A 409 7.63 -2.26 -1.94
C ARG A 409 7.99 -3.36 -2.96
N ALA A 410 8.85 -3.03 -3.92
CA ALA A 410 9.16 -3.92 -5.04
C ALA A 410 9.66 -5.32 -4.63
N ASN A 411 10.47 -5.45 -3.57
CA ASN A 411 10.90 -6.77 -3.09
C ASN A 411 9.69 -7.66 -2.70
N ASP A 412 8.74 -7.12 -1.93
CA ASP A 412 7.59 -7.88 -1.41
C ASP A 412 6.43 -7.98 -2.41
N LEU A 413 6.22 -6.99 -3.27
CA LEU A 413 5.05 -6.88 -4.16
C LEU A 413 5.35 -7.21 -5.63
N ILE A 414 6.62 -7.23 -6.05
CA ILE A 414 7.04 -7.58 -7.41
C ILE A 414 7.89 -8.85 -7.36
N TRP A 415 9.08 -8.78 -6.79
CA TRP A 415 10.09 -9.83 -6.92
C TRP A 415 9.70 -11.14 -6.22
N TYR A 416 9.04 -11.05 -5.07
CA TYR A 416 8.46 -12.23 -4.42
C TYR A 416 7.52 -13.01 -5.35
N PHE A 417 6.62 -12.31 -6.06
CA PHE A 417 5.67 -12.95 -6.97
C PHE A 417 6.30 -13.37 -8.30
N VAL A 418 7.32 -12.66 -8.79
CA VAL A 418 8.12 -13.11 -9.93
C VAL A 418 8.75 -14.47 -9.62
N VAL A 419 9.42 -14.59 -8.47
CA VAL A 419 10.04 -15.85 -8.04
C VAL A 419 8.98 -16.93 -7.81
N ASN A 420 7.93 -16.62 -7.05
CA ASN A 420 6.92 -17.62 -6.68
C ASN A 420 6.07 -18.08 -7.88
N ASN A 421 5.57 -17.15 -8.69
CA ASN A 421 4.61 -17.48 -9.74
C ASN A 421 5.31 -17.90 -11.03
N TYR A 422 6.43 -17.27 -11.39
CA TYR A 422 7.06 -17.47 -12.69
C TYR A 422 8.29 -18.39 -12.63
N LEU A 423 9.04 -18.40 -11.53
CA LEU A 423 10.19 -19.31 -11.40
C LEU A 423 9.81 -20.63 -10.73
N LEU A 424 8.98 -20.60 -9.68
CA LEU A 424 8.50 -21.81 -9.01
C LEU A 424 7.22 -22.37 -9.62
N GLY A 425 6.52 -21.61 -10.47
CA GLY A 425 5.29 -22.05 -11.13
C GLY A 425 4.13 -22.28 -10.16
N ASN A 426 4.15 -21.61 -9.01
CA ASN A 426 3.10 -21.71 -7.99
C ASN A 426 1.94 -20.79 -8.33
N ASP A 427 0.73 -21.21 -7.97
CA ASP A 427 -0.42 -20.32 -7.93
C ASP A 427 -0.37 -19.43 -6.69
N PRO A 428 -0.77 -18.14 -6.79
CA PRO A 428 -0.75 -17.24 -5.66
C PRO A 428 -1.80 -17.62 -4.62
N TYR A 429 -1.43 -17.55 -3.34
CA TYR A 429 -2.29 -17.90 -2.22
C TYR A 429 -3.49 -16.93 -2.10
N PRO A 430 -4.70 -17.40 -1.74
CA PRO A 430 -5.86 -16.54 -1.50
C PRO A 430 -5.66 -15.68 -0.24
N PHE A 431 -5.12 -14.48 -0.45
CA PHE A 431 -4.91 -13.49 0.59
C PHE A 431 -5.81 -12.27 0.36
N ASP A 432 -6.59 -11.93 1.38
CA ASP A 432 -7.67 -10.92 1.35
C ASP A 432 -7.11 -9.50 1.18
N LEU A 433 -6.01 -9.16 1.86
CA LEU A 433 -5.37 -7.84 1.70
C LEU A 433 -4.82 -7.62 0.29
N LEU A 434 -4.22 -8.64 -0.32
CA LEU A 434 -3.72 -8.54 -1.69
C LEU A 434 -4.86 -8.55 -2.72
N TYR A 435 -6.00 -9.17 -2.39
CA TYR A 435 -7.21 -9.06 -3.20
C TYR A 435 -7.72 -7.63 -3.24
N TRP A 436 -7.84 -6.99 -2.07
CA TRP A 436 -8.17 -5.57 -1.99
C TRP A 436 -7.18 -4.71 -2.78
N ASN A 437 -5.87 -4.96 -2.62
CA ASN A 437 -4.85 -4.18 -3.32
C ASN A 437 -4.93 -4.31 -4.86
N SER A 438 -5.38 -5.48 -5.34
CA SER A 438 -5.54 -5.77 -6.77
C SER A 438 -6.89 -5.31 -7.32
N ASP A 439 -7.82 -4.85 -6.48
CA ASP A 439 -9.14 -4.35 -6.86
C ASP A 439 -9.14 -2.82 -6.95
N SER A 440 -8.30 -2.32 -7.86
CA SER A 440 -8.01 -0.90 -8.02
C SER A 440 -9.17 -0.11 -8.60
N THR A 441 -9.20 1.18 -8.29
CA THR A 441 -10.21 2.14 -8.74
C THR A 441 -9.59 3.19 -9.65
N ARG A 442 -10.40 3.71 -10.57
CA ARG A 442 -10.05 4.87 -11.40
C ARG A 442 -10.21 6.17 -10.59
N MET A 443 -9.59 7.24 -11.06
CA MET A 443 -9.81 8.59 -10.51
C MET A 443 -10.22 9.55 -11.62
N PRO A 444 -11.25 10.40 -11.44
CA PRO A 444 -11.58 11.45 -12.41
C PRO A 444 -10.40 12.38 -12.65
N ARG A 445 -10.24 12.83 -13.90
CA ARG A 445 -9.15 13.71 -14.32
C ARG A 445 -9.04 14.95 -13.42
N ASP A 446 -10.13 15.72 -13.31
CA ASP A 446 -10.07 17.03 -12.68
C ASP A 446 -9.81 16.93 -11.17
N MET A 447 -10.40 15.94 -10.50
CA MET A 447 -10.11 15.67 -9.10
C MET A 447 -8.66 15.19 -8.88
N HIS A 448 -8.14 14.27 -9.70
CA HIS A 448 -6.76 13.81 -9.58
C HIS A 448 -5.77 14.97 -9.78
N SER A 449 -5.93 15.75 -10.85
CA SER A 449 -5.11 16.94 -11.12
C SER A 449 -5.16 17.94 -9.97
N PHE A 450 -6.35 18.25 -9.46
CA PHE A 450 -6.50 19.13 -8.31
C PHE A 450 -5.72 18.61 -7.09
N TYR A 451 -5.88 17.32 -6.77
CA TYR A 451 -5.25 16.70 -5.61
C TYR A 451 -3.72 16.74 -5.71
N VAL A 452 -3.16 16.29 -6.83
CA VAL A 452 -1.70 16.23 -7.01
C VAL A 452 -1.09 17.63 -7.07
N ARG A 453 -1.68 18.57 -7.85
CA ARG A 453 -1.11 19.91 -7.99
C ARG A 453 -1.24 20.76 -6.73
N ASN A 454 -2.40 20.75 -6.08
CA ASN A 454 -2.62 21.65 -4.94
C ASN A 454 -2.09 21.07 -3.62
N MET A 455 -2.06 19.74 -3.46
CA MET A 455 -1.59 19.12 -2.23
C MET A 455 -0.16 18.60 -2.36
N TYR A 456 0.11 17.59 -3.17
CA TYR A 456 1.47 17.02 -3.26
C TYR A 456 2.51 18.01 -3.78
N GLN A 457 2.18 18.82 -4.79
CA GLN A 457 3.15 19.72 -5.41
C GLN A 457 3.25 21.07 -4.69
N LYS A 458 2.11 21.73 -4.45
CA LYS A 458 2.08 23.09 -3.87
C LYS A 458 1.82 23.13 -2.37
N ASN A 459 1.42 22.01 -1.77
CA ASN A 459 1.13 21.88 -0.34
C ASN A 459 0.21 22.98 0.21
N LEU A 460 -0.88 23.27 -0.49
CA LEU A 460 -1.77 24.40 -0.18
C LEU A 460 -2.83 24.07 0.89
N LEU A 461 -3.08 22.80 1.20
CA LEU A 461 -4.10 22.42 2.19
C LEU A 461 -3.73 22.84 3.62
N ARG A 462 -2.43 22.81 3.95
CA ARG A 462 -1.92 23.26 5.26
C ARG A 462 -2.01 24.78 5.45
N GLU A 463 -2.11 25.54 4.36
CA GLU A 463 -2.13 26.99 4.40
C GLU A 463 -3.58 27.49 4.56
N PRO A 464 -3.88 28.33 5.56
CA PRO A 464 -5.22 28.91 5.73
C PRO A 464 -5.69 29.63 4.46
N GLY A 465 -6.77 29.13 3.86
CA GLY A 465 -7.32 29.64 2.60
C GLY A 465 -6.50 29.29 1.35
N GLY A 466 -5.49 28.41 1.45
CA GLY A 466 -4.63 28.01 0.33
C GLY A 466 -5.39 27.24 -0.76
N ILE A 467 -6.48 26.56 -0.41
CA ILE A 467 -7.44 26.00 -1.35
C ILE A 467 -8.84 26.56 -1.10
N THR A 468 -9.66 26.59 -2.15
CA THR A 468 -11.08 26.97 -2.09
C THR A 468 -11.92 25.79 -2.58
N LEU A 469 -12.94 25.39 -1.82
CA LEU A 469 -13.87 24.32 -2.19
C LEU A 469 -15.30 24.86 -2.07
N ALA A 470 -16.11 24.69 -3.11
CA ALA A 470 -17.47 25.21 -3.22
C ALA A 470 -17.56 26.71 -2.87
N GLY A 471 -16.57 27.51 -3.30
CA GLY A 471 -16.48 28.94 -3.02
C GLY A 471 -16.03 29.31 -1.60
N VAL A 472 -15.69 28.33 -0.76
CA VAL A 472 -15.24 28.56 0.63
C VAL A 472 -13.73 28.36 0.74
N PRO A 473 -12.97 29.36 1.23
CA PRO A 473 -11.56 29.18 1.54
C PRO A 473 -11.40 28.23 2.73
N ILE A 474 -10.58 27.20 2.57
CA ILE A 474 -10.43 26.13 3.56
C ILE A 474 -9.32 26.48 4.55
N ASP A 475 -9.65 26.48 5.84
CA ASP A 475 -8.70 26.70 6.94
C ASP A 475 -8.90 25.61 8.00
N LEU A 476 -7.92 24.71 8.11
CA LEU A 476 -7.95 23.60 9.09
C LEU A 476 -7.93 24.11 10.55
N GLY A 477 -7.41 25.31 10.80
CA GLY A 477 -7.40 25.94 12.12
C GLY A 477 -8.80 26.30 12.65
N GLN A 478 -9.81 26.35 11.77
CA GLN A 478 -11.21 26.58 12.14
C GLN A 478 -11.89 25.31 12.70
N ILE A 479 -11.31 24.13 12.52
CA ILE A 479 -11.85 22.88 13.04
C ILE A 479 -11.76 22.91 14.57
N LYS A 480 -12.90 22.97 15.27
CA LYS A 480 -12.98 22.90 16.74
C LYS A 480 -13.36 21.53 17.28
N THR A 481 -13.81 20.64 16.39
CA THR A 481 -14.09 19.23 16.69
C THR A 481 -12.84 18.54 17.26
N PRO A 482 -12.96 17.73 18.33
CA PRO A 482 -11.86 16.87 18.80
C PRO A 482 -11.41 15.90 17.70
N VAL A 483 -10.11 15.87 17.40
CA VAL A 483 -9.53 15.01 16.36
C VAL A 483 -8.53 14.03 16.97
N CYS A 484 -8.72 12.75 16.71
CA CYS A 484 -7.72 11.71 16.94
C CYS A 484 -6.96 11.46 15.63
N PHE A 485 -5.64 11.48 15.65
CA PHE A 485 -4.80 11.06 14.53
C PHE A 485 -4.19 9.71 14.86
N LEU A 486 -4.33 8.76 13.93
CA LEU A 486 -3.64 7.49 13.98
C LEU A 486 -2.67 7.41 12.80
N SER A 487 -1.42 7.11 13.10
CA SER A 487 -0.39 6.84 12.08
C SER A 487 0.25 5.47 12.33
N ALA A 488 0.99 4.95 11.36
CA ALA A 488 1.71 3.68 11.50
C ALA A 488 3.23 3.90 11.36
N TYR A 489 4.02 3.31 12.26
CA TYR A 489 5.46 3.58 12.41
C TYR A 489 6.26 3.25 11.14
N GLU A 490 5.92 2.16 10.46
CA GLU A 490 6.60 1.70 9.24
C GLU A 490 5.83 2.10 7.96
N ASP A 491 4.94 3.09 8.07
CA ASP A 491 4.21 3.62 6.93
C ASP A 491 5.14 4.40 5.99
N HIS A 492 5.22 3.92 4.75
CA HIS A 492 6.02 4.52 3.68
C HIS A 492 5.15 5.21 2.63
N ILE A 493 3.83 5.05 2.72
CA ILE A 493 2.84 5.69 1.84
C ILE A 493 2.48 7.06 2.44
N ALA A 494 2.20 7.09 3.73
CA ALA A 494 1.94 8.30 4.50
C ALA A 494 2.83 8.28 5.75
N PRO A 495 4.10 8.73 5.64
CA PRO A 495 5.03 8.70 6.75
C PRO A 495 4.44 9.33 8.01
N TRP A 496 4.60 8.66 9.15
CA TRP A 496 3.92 9.06 10.37
C TRP A 496 4.29 10.47 10.84
N THR A 497 5.50 10.94 10.53
CA THR A 497 5.96 12.31 10.79
C THR A 497 5.20 13.35 9.96
N SER A 498 4.80 12.99 8.74
CA SER A 498 4.02 13.85 7.83
C SER A 498 2.55 13.89 8.21
N THR A 499 1.99 12.75 8.62
CA THR A 499 0.62 12.71 9.16
C THR A 499 0.54 13.36 10.55
N TYR A 500 1.62 13.30 11.35
CA TYR A 500 1.75 13.99 12.63
C TYR A 500 1.60 15.51 12.51
N ALA A 501 2.05 16.11 11.42
CA ALA A 501 1.92 17.55 11.18
C ALA A 501 0.46 18.04 11.29
N GLY A 502 -0.53 17.18 11.01
CA GLY A 502 -1.95 17.49 11.19
C GLY A 502 -2.33 17.87 12.62
N THR A 503 -1.59 17.38 13.62
CA THR A 503 -1.77 17.73 15.04
C THR A 503 -1.53 19.21 15.33
N GLN A 504 -0.77 19.90 14.45
CA GLN A 504 -0.42 21.31 14.58
C GLN A 504 -1.30 22.22 13.71
N LEU A 505 -2.10 21.65 12.81
CA LEU A 505 -2.92 22.39 11.85
C LEU A 505 -4.39 22.52 12.28
N VAL A 506 -4.91 21.53 13.01
CA VAL A 506 -6.30 21.58 13.51
C VAL A 506 -6.41 22.45 14.76
N GLY A 507 -7.47 23.24 14.86
CA GLY A 507 -7.65 24.20 15.97
C GLY A 507 -8.35 23.65 17.22
N GLY A 508 -8.78 22.39 17.21
CA GLY A 508 -9.52 21.72 18.28
C GLY A 508 -8.62 20.81 19.13
N PRO A 509 -9.18 20.11 20.14
CA PRO A 509 -8.42 19.15 20.93
C PRO A 509 -7.86 18.01 20.07
N VAL A 510 -6.60 17.63 20.30
CA VAL A 510 -5.92 16.58 19.53
C VAL A 510 -5.50 15.41 20.42
N LYS A 511 -5.71 14.19 19.93
CA LYS A 511 -5.04 12.97 20.40
C LYS A 511 -4.20 12.40 19.25
N PHE A 512 -2.97 11.95 19.52
CA PHE A 512 -2.16 11.24 18.53
C PHE A 512 -1.83 9.84 19.02
N VAL A 513 -1.95 8.87 18.12
CA VAL A 513 -1.65 7.44 18.34
C VAL A 513 -0.73 6.97 17.22
N LEU A 514 0.35 6.29 17.58
CA LEU A 514 1.26 5.68 16.62
C LEU A 514 1.15 4.16 16.74
N SER A 515 0.61 3.47 15.73
CA SER A 515 0.59 2.00 15.71
C SER A 515 1.90 1.45 15.15
N GLY A 516 2.28 0.24 15.53
CA GLY A 516 3.35 -0.49 14.84
C GLY A 516 2.93 -0.96 13.44
N SER A 517 3.89 -1.52 12.70
CA SER A 517 3.72 -1.97 11.30
C SER A 517 3.48 -0.84 10.30
N GLY A 518 3.10 -1.20 9.07
CA GLY A 518 2.91 -0.27 7.94
C GLY A 518 1.44 0.13 7.69
N HIS A 519 1.23 0.94 6.65
CA HIS A 519 -0.03 1.62 6.29
C HIS A 519 -1.32 0.83 6.60
N ILE A 520 -1.43 -0.39 6.07
CA ILE A 520 -2.64 -1.20 6.23
C ILE A 520 -2.63 -1.98 7.54
N ALA A 521 -1.52 -2.66 7.85
CA ALA A 521 -1.45 -3.58 8.99
C ALA A 521 -1.48 -2.85 10.35
N GLY A 522 -0.97 -1.63 10.42
CA GLY A 522 -1.06 -0.78 11.61
C GLY A 522 -2.47 -0.24 11.83
N VAL A 523 -3.19 0.15 10.77
CA VAL A 523 -4.58 0.63 10.87
C VAL A 523 -5.55 -0.53 11.11
N ILE A 524 -5.49 -1.57 10.28
CA ILE A 524 -6.32 -2.77 10.36
C ILE A 524 -5.65 -3.81 11.27
N ASN A 525 -5.54 -3.47 12.55
CA ASN A 525 -5.05 -4.34 13.62
C ASN A 525 -6.22 -4.71 14.54
N PRO A 526 -6.95 -5.82 14.32
CA PRO A 526 -8.19 -6.12 15.02
C PRO A 526 -8.04 -6.12 16.54
N ALA A 527 -9.09 -5.75 17.28
CA ALA A 527 -9.03 -5.65 18.75
C ALA A 527 -8.55 -6.91 19.47
N SER A 528 -8.72 -8.09 18.86
CA SER A 528 -8.24 -9.38 19.38
C SER A 528 -6.77 -9.68 19.06
N SER A 529 -6.07 -8.78 18.37
CA SER A 529 -4.69 -8.96 17.92
C SER A 529 -3.70 -8.63 19.03
N ASP A 530 -2.70 -9.48 19.19
CA ASP A 530 -1.55 -9.34 20.09
C ASP A 530 -0.31 -8.78 19.36
N LYS A 531 -0.47 -8.36 18.10
CA LYS A 531 0.65 -7.94 17.24
C LYS A 531 0.90 -6.44 17.26
N TYR A 532 2.15 -6.10 16.97
CA TYR A 532 2.69 -4.76 16.66
C TYR A 532 2.78 -3.79 17.85
N GLY A 533 1.75 -3.71 18.69
CA GLY A 533 1.65 -2.69 19.73
C GLY A 533 1.40 -1.29 19.14
N PHE A 534 1.40 -0.29 20.02
CA PHE A 534 1.22 1.12 19.67
C PHE A 534 1.85 2.03 20.73
N TRP A 535 2.05 3.31 20.42
CA TRP A 535 2.63 4.30 21.33
C TRP A 535 1.64 5.42 21.60
N LEU A 536 1.64 5.90 22.85
CA LEU A 536 0.83 7.00 23.31
C LEU A 536 1.70 8.04 24.03
N ASN A 537 1.40 9.32 23.80
CA ASN A 537 1.91 10.43 24.58
C ASN A 537 0.76 11.44 24.74
N PRO A 538 0.46 11.91 25.98
CA PRO A 538 -0.64 12.83 26.23
C PRO A 538 -0.43 14.23 25.62
N ASN A 539 0.79 14.59 25.24
CA ASN A 539 1.13 15.87 24.63
C ASN A 539 1.35 15.72 23.12
N THR A 540 1.22 16.82 22.37
CA THR A 540 1.51 16.89 20.93
C THR A 540 2.45 18.05 20.62
N PRO A 541 3.74 17.98 21.03
CA PRO A 541 4.72 19.02 20.71
C PRO A 541 4.89 19.19 19.19
N PRO A 542 5.35 20.36 18.69
CA PRO A 542 5.48 20.56 17.24
C PRO A 542 6.42 19.59 16.53
N ASN A 543 7.46 19.11 17.22
CA ASN A 543 8.42 18.17 16.66
C ASN A 543 7.99 16.72 16.93
N PRO A 544 7.78 15.88 15.89
CA PRO A 544 7.40 14.48 16.06
C PRO A 544 8.43 13.65 16.82
N ASP A 545 9.73 13.95 16.72
CA ASP A 545 10.76 13.20 17.44
C ASP A 545 10.67 13.42 18.96
N ASP A 546 10.33 14.64 19.38
CA ASP A 546 10.08 14.96 20.78
C ASP A 546 8.82 14.24 21.29
N TRP A 547 7.79 14.11 20.45
CA TRP A 547 6.62 13.30 20.78
C TRP A 547 6.99 11.83 21.01
N PHE A 548 7.78 11.24 20.11
CA PHE A 548 8.14 9.82 20.17
C PHE A 548 9.05 9.49 21.35
N LYS A 549 9.98 10.40 21.68
CA LYS A 549 10.91 10.25 22.81
C LYS A 549 10.19 10.02 24.14
N ASP A 550 9.08 10.73 24.36
CA ASP A 550 8.29 10.65 25.59
C ASP A 550 7.09 9.68 25.46
N ALA A 551 6.94 9.01 24.32
CA ALA A 551 5.83 8.10 24.06
C ALA A 551 6.02 6.75 24.75
N VAL A 552 4.95 6.26 25.38
CA VAL A 552 4.93 4.98 26.07
C VAL A 552 4.32 3.92 25.17
N LYS A 553 5.07 2.84 24.94
CA LYS A 553 4.60 1.68 24.18
C LYS A 553 3.54 0.89 24.98
N GLN A 554 2.48 0.52 24.29
CA GLN A 554 1.40 -0.38 24.69
C GLN A 554 1.45 -1.63 23.81
N GLU A 555 1.06 -2.76 24.36
CA GLU A 555 0.98 -4.03 23.62
C GLU A 555 -0.42 -4.24 23.02
N GLY A 556 -0.49 -5.06 21.96
CA GLY A 556 -1.75 -5.38 21.27
C GLY A 556 -2.28 -4.28 20.34
N SER A 557 -3.58 -4.33 20.08
CA SER A 557 -4.28 -3.39 19.18
C SER A 557 -4.61 -2.04 19.84
N TRP A 558 -4.57 -0.96 19.06
CA TRP A 558 -4.99 0.38 19.46
C TRP A 558 -6.52 0.57 19.42
N TRP A 559 -7.30 -0.35 18.82
CA TRP A 559 -8.76 -0.20 18.69
C TRP A 559 -9.46 -0.02 20.04
N PRO A 560 -9.15 -0.78 21.11
CA PRO A 560 -9.76 -0.56 22.42
C PRO A 560 -9.47 0.84 23.01
N ASP A 561 -8.24 1.35 22.85
CA ASP A 561 -7.87 2.71 23.29
C ASP A 561 -8.67 3.79 22.53
N TRP A 562 -8.89 3.58 21.22
CA TRP A 562 -9.75 4.45 20.43
C TRP A 562 -11.21 4.42 20.90
N LEU A 563 -11.75 3.24 21.24
CA LEU A 563 -13.10 3.13 21.77
C LEU A 563 -13.27 3.91 23.08
N GLU A 564 -12.30 3.83 24.00
CA GLU A 564 -12.34 4.60 25.25
C GLU A 564 -12.32 6.11 25.00
N TRP A 565 -11.54 6.57 24.01
CA TRP A 565 -11.55 7.98 23.59
C TRP A 565 -12.89 8.39 22.95
N LEU A 566 -13.53 7.50 22.20
CA LEU A 566 -14.76 7.80 21.47
C LEU A 566 -16.02 7.81 22.35
N LYS A 567 -16.08 6.97 23.40
CA LYS A 567 -17.25 6.81 24.28
C LYS A 567 -17.84 8.14 24.81
N PRO A 568 -17.06 9.10 25.32
CA PRO A 568 -17.58 10.40 25.76
C PRO A 568 -18.31 11.19 24.67
N HIS A 569 -17.96 10.96 23.40
CA HIS A 569 -18.55 11.61 22.24
C HIS A 569 -19.75 10.84 21.66
N ALA A 570 -20.05 9.62 22.14
CA ALA A 570 -21.05 8.74 21.54
C ALA A 570 -22.50 9.03 21.99
N GLY A 571 -22.68 9.75 23.10
CA GLY A 571 -24.00 9.97 23.71
C GLY A 571 -24.54 8.74 24.46
N PRO A 572 -25.70 8.87 25.14
CA PRO A 572 -26.30 7.79 25.92
C PRO A 572 -26.75 6.61 25.04
N PRO A 573 -26.94 5.42 25.64
CA PRO A 573 -27.52 4.28 24.93
C PRO A 573 -29.01 4.51 24.63
N ILE A 574 -29.45 4.11 23.45
CA ILE A 574 -30.83 4.16 22.95
C ILE A 574 -31.19 2.82 22.29
N PRO A 575 -32.48 2.54 21.99
CA PRO A 575 -32.85 1.37 21.20
C PRO A 575 -32.13 1.33 19.84
N ALA A 576 -31.75 0.13 19.40
CA ALA A 576 -31.06 -0.06 18.13
C ALA A 576 -31.90 0.38 16.92
N ARG A 577 -31.24 0.91 15.89
CA ARG A 577 -31.88 1.42 14.66
C ARG A 577 -31.75 0.41 13.53
N THR A 578 -32.86 -0.02 12.93
CA THR A 578 -32.81 -0.87 11.74
C THR A 578 -32.68 0.00 10.49
N PRO A 579 -31.80 -0.33 9.53
CA PRO A 579 -31.76 0.38 8.25
C PRO A 579 -33.13 0.38 7.56
N GLY A 580 -33.70 1.56 7.37
CA GLY A 580 -35.03 1.76 6.79
C GLY A 580 -36.15 2.16 7.75
N ASP A 581 -35.92 2.17 9.07
CA ASP A 581 -36.91 2.63 10.06
C ASP A 581 -37.10 4.16 10.05
N GLY A 582 -36.12 4.90 9.54
CA GLY A 582 -36.14 6.36 9.41
C GLY A 582 -36.88 6.86 8.16
N LYS A 583 -36.53 8.07 7.70
CA LYS A 583 -37.16 8.68 6.51
C LYS A 583 -36.65 8.12 5.18
N LEU A 584 -35.48 7.48 5.19
CA LEU A 584 -34.84 6.92 4.00
C LEU A 584 -35.22 5.46 3.80
N LYS A 585 -35.68 5.13 2.60
CA LYS A 585 -35.96 3.74 2.21
C LYS A 585 -34.68 3.05 1.74
N PRO A 586 -34.43 1.80 2.15
CA PRO A 586 -33.32 1.01 1.62
C PRO A 586 -33.40 0.89 0.10
N ILE A 587 -32.26 1.09 -0.58
CA ILE A 587 -32.10 0.97 -2.03
C ILE A 587 -31.74 -0.47 -2.38
N GLU A 588 -30.68 -1.00 -1.77
CA GLU A 588 -30.21 -2.38 -1.97
C GLU A 588 -29.44 -2.89 -0.73
N ALA A 589 -29.06 -4.17 -0.72
CA ALA A 589 -28.26 -4.73 0.36
C ALA A 589 -26.79 -4.25 0.31
N ALA A 590 -26.17 -4.10 1.48
CA ALA A 590 -24.71 -3.99 1.56
C ALA A 590 -24.05 -5.21 0.87
N PRO A 591 -22.90 -5.03 0.21
CA PRO A 591 -22.04 -3.84 0.25
C PRO A 591 -22.36 -2.80 -0.85
N GLY A 592 -23.53 -2.91 -1.52
CA GLY A 592 -23.92 -2.03 -2.61
C GLY A 592 -23.36 -2.44 -3.97
N SER A 593 -23.79 -1.74 -5.02
CA SER A 593 -23.41 -1.98 -6.41
C SER A 593 -22.15 -1.23 -6.81
N TYR A 594 -21.85 -0.06 -6.22
CA TYR A 594 -20.68 0.74 -6.57
C TYR A 594 -19.37 0.01 -6.29
N VAL A 595 -19.27 -0.65 -5.14
CA VAL A 595 -18.07 -1.44 -4.76
C VAL A 595 -17.85 -2.67 -5.65
N LYS A 596 -18.91 -3.18 -6.31
CA LYS A 596 -18.84 -4.35 -7.18
C LYS A 596 -18.36 -4.00 -8.59
N MET A 597 -18.27 -2.72 -8.93
CA MET A 597 -17.78 -2.27 -10.23
C MET A 597 -16.30 -2.61 -10.41
N ARG A 598 -15.99 -3.30 -11.51
CA ARG A 598 -14.65 -3.71 -11.93
C ARG A 598 -14.49 -3.43 -13.41
N TYR A 599 -13.32 -2.91 -13.79
CA TYR A 599 -12.98 -2.57 -15.19
C TYR A 599 -11.81 -3.42 -15.73
N ASP A 600 -11.31 -4.36 -14.92
CA ASP A 600 -10.25 -5.31 -15.22
C ASP A 600 -10.79 -6.67 -15.70
N GLN A 601 -12.10 -6.81 -15.87
CA GLN A 601 -12.78 -8.02 -16.33
C GLN A 601 -13.26 -7.92 -17.77
#